data_AF-A0A5K1BZE7-F1
#
_entry.id   AF-A0A5K1BZE7-F1
#
_cell.length_a   1.000
_cell.length_b   1.000
_cell.length_c   1.000
_cell.angle_alpha   90.00
_cell.angle_beta   90.00
_cell.angle_gamma   90.00
#
_symmetry.space_group_name_H-M   'P 1'
#
loop_
_entity.id
_entity.type
_entity.pdbx_description
1 polymer ?
#
loop_
_entity_poly.entity_id
_entity_poly.type
_entity_poly.pdbx_seq_one_letter_code
_entity_poly.pdbx_strand_id
1 'polypeptide(L)' 'ILGSGMSNKMWEITVEHAKTCLLSGKLYVYYTDDSQSIGVVFNNIYELYGLISGEQYYSAESLSDEQK' A
#
# COMPACT_ATOMS: atom_id res chain seq x y z
N ILE A 1 -9.40 -17.53 -8.40
CA ILE A 1 -9.28 -18.56 -9.45
C ILE A 1 -8.50 -17.93 -10.59
N LEU A 2 -7.29 -18.40 -10.87
CA LEU A 2 -6.52 -18.01 -12.06
C LEU A 2 -7.15 -18.73 -13.26
N GLY A 3 -7.40 -18.03 -14.38
CA GLY A 3 -8.00 -18.64 -15.57
C GLY A 3 -7.19 -19.84 -16.06
N SER A 4 -7.83 -20.79 -16.74
CA SER A 4 -7.28 -22.11 -17.12
C SER A 4 -5.97 -22.11 -17.93
N GLY A 5 -5.48 -20.95 -18.38
CA GLY A 5 -4.19 -20.77 -19.06
C GLY A 5 -3.09 -20.09 -18.24
N MET A 6 -3.35 -19.67 -17.01
CA MET A 6 -2.38 -18.96 -16.16
C MET A 6 -1.71 -19.94 -15.19
N SER A 7 -0.43 -20.19 -15.38
CA SER A 7 0.40 -20.85 -14.37
C SER A 7 0.76 -19.88 -13.25
N ASN A 8 1.11 -20.40 -12.06
CA ASN A 8 1.59 -19.56 -10.94
C ASN A 8 2.79 -18.69 -11.35
N LYS A 9 3.73 -19.26 -12.11
CA LYS A 9 4.89 -18.52 -12.64
C LYS A 9 4.48 -17.38 -13.59
N MET A 10 3.49 -17.61 -14.45
CA MET A 10 3.01 -16.57 -15.36
C MET A 10 2.27 -15.45 -14.59
N TRP A 11 1.53 -15.82 -13.55
CA TRP A 11 0.90 -14.87 -12.62
C TRP A 11 1.95 -14.03 -11.89
N GLU A 12 2.98 -14.64 -11.31
CA GLU A 12 4.08 -13.94 -10.63
C GLU A 12 4.78 -12.94 -11.57
N ILE A 13 5.12 -13.35 -12.80
CA ILE A 13 5.73 -12.47 -13.81
C ILE A 13 4.79 -11.30 -14.15
N THR A 14 3.49 -11.55 -14.27
CA THR A 14 2.50 -10.50 -14.57
C THR A 14 2.39 -9.50 -13.43
N VAL A 15 2.38 -9.98 -12.18
CA VAL A 15 2.37 -9.14 -10.98
C VAL A 15 3.65 -8.30 -10.90
N GLU A 16 4.82 -8.91 -11.13
CA GLU A 16 6.10 -8.21 -11.16
C GLU A 16 6.14 -7.12 -12.23
N HIS A 17 5.65 -7.41 -13.44
CA HIS A 17 5.55 -6.41 -14.50
C HIS A 17 4.62 -5.26 -14.09
N ALA A 18 3.44 -5.55 -13.52
CA ALA A 18 2.50 -4.53 -13.08
C ALA A 18 3.09 -3.59 -12.01
N LYS A 19 3.98 -4.09 -11.14
CA LYS A 19 4.70 -3.27 -10.15
C LYS A 19 5.73 -2.31 -10.78
N THR A 20 6.22 -2.60 -11.99
CA THR A 20 7.14 -1.72 -12.72
C THR A 20 6.43 -0.56 -13.42
N CYS A 21 5.10 -0.60 -13.51
CA CYS A 21 4.32 0.50 -14.06
C CYS A 21 4.48 1.75 -13.19
N LEU A 22 4.67 2.91 -13.84
CA LEU A 22 4.72 4.19 -13.15
C LEU A 22 3.41 4.43 -12.38
N LEU A 23 3.50 4.41 -11.06
CA LEU A 23 2.43 4.83 -10.18
C LEU A 23 2.25 6.34 -10.33
N SER A 24 1.00 6.81 -10.22
CA SER A 24 0.64 8.22 -10.41
C SER A 24 1.28 9.19 -9.39
N GLY A 25 2.06 8.68 -8.42
CA GLY A 25 2.57 9.42 -7.27
C GLY A 25 1.49 9.84 -6.26
N LYS A 26 0.21 9.56 -6.56
CA LYS A 26 -0.91 9.91 -5.70
C LYS A 26 -0.97 8.98 -4.49
N LEU A 27 -1.02 9.60 -3.32
CA LEU A 27 -1.27 8.94 -2.05
C LEU A 27 -2.71 9.16 -1.62
N TYR A 28 -3.22 8.20 -0.86
CA TYR A 28 -4.54 8.20 -0.25
C TYR A 28 -4.36 8.07 1.25
N VAL A 29 -5.20 8.76 2.01
CA VAL A 29 -5.19 8.72 3.47
C VAL A 29 -6.56 8.26 3.95
N TYR A 30 -6.57 7.25 4.81
CA TYR A 30 -7.77 6.82 5.54
C TYR A 30 -7.62 7.18 7.01
N TYR A 31 -8.51 8.01 7.53
CA TYR A 31 -8.57 8.33 8.95
C TYR A 31 -9.54 7.42 9.68
N THR A 32 -9.18 6.99 10.89
CA THR A 32 -10.01 6.06 11.69
C THR A 32 -11.24 6.73 12.29
N ASP A 33 -11.23 8.06 12.43
CA ASP A 33 -12.32 8.86 12.98
C ASP A 33 -12.31 10.30 12.43
N ASP A 34 -13.34 11.07 12.81
CA ASP A 34 -13.51 12.48 12.41
C ASP A 34 -12.46 13.41 13.02
N SER A 35 -11.78 12.99 14.09
CA SER A 35 -10.69 13.77 14.70
C SER A 35 -9.45 13.81 13.81
N GLN A 36 -9.35 12.89 12.85
CA GLN A 36 -8.22 12.72 11.94
C GLN A 36 -6.88 12.57 12.69
N SER A 37 -6.94 12.08 13.93
CA SER A 37 -5.77 11.91 14.79
C SER A 37 -4.94 10.69 14.41
N ILE A 38 -5.53 9.68 13.77
CA ILE A 38 -4.82 8.49 13.27
C ILE A 38 -5.24 8.23 11.83
N GLY A 39 -4.26 8.20 10.93
CA GLY A 39 -4.47 7.98 9.50
C GLY A 39 -3.49 6.96 8.93
N VAL A 40 -3.93 6.19 7.94
CA VAL A 40 -3.08 5.25 7.19
C VAL A 40 -2.89 5.78 5.78
N VAL A 41 -1.64 5.79 5.31
CA VAL A 41 -1.25 6.33 3.99
C VAL A 41 -0.89 5.18 3.05
N PHE A 42 -1.50 5.16 1.87
CA PHE A 42 -1.28 4.12 0.85
C PHE A 42 -1.29 4.67 -0.57
N ASN A 43 -0.70 3.93 -1.51
CA ASN A 43 -0.67 4.29 -2.93
C ASN A 43 -1.87 3.68 -3.70
N ASN A 44 -1.90 3.88 -5.03
CA ASN A 44 -2.98 3.40 -5.90
C ASN A 44 -3.04 1.87 -6.09
N ILE A 45 -2.08 1.11 -5.57
CA ILE A 45 -2.11 -0.36 -5.52
C ILE A 45 -2.29 -0.88 -4.10
N TYR A 46 -2.71 -0.03 -3.15
CA TYR A 46 -2.94 -0.35 -1.74
C TYR A 46 -1.69 -0.76 -0.96
N GLU A 47 -0.50 -0.38 -1.44
CA GLU A 47 0.74 -0.55 -0.68
C GLU A 47 0.81 0.46 0.46
N LEU A 48 1.15 -0.01 1.67
CA LEU A 48 1.30 0.83 2.85
C LEU A 48 2.57 1.69 2.75
N TYR A 49 2.38 3.00 2.79
CA TYR A 49 3.48 3.98 2.79
C TYR A 49 3.83 4.47 4.19
N GLY A 50 2.85 4.53 5.08
CA GLY A 50 3.06 5.01 6.45
C GLY A 50 1.77 5.25 7.20
N LEU A 51 1.92 5.82 8.40
CA LEU A 51 0.80 6.27 9.23
C LEU A 51 1.00 7.72 9.65
N ILE A 52 -0.11 8.40 9.89
CA ILE A 52 -0.18 9.72 10.49
C ILE A 52 -0.71 9.53 11.91
N SER A 53 0.00 10.08 12.90
CA SER A 53 -0.46 10.14 14.28
C SER A 53 -0.35 11.58 14.77
N GLY A 54 -1.49 12.19 15.09
CA GLY A 54 -1.64 13.63 15.26
C GLY A 54 -1.24 14.37 13.96
N GLU A 55 -0.23 15.22 14.07
CA GLU A 55 0.30 16.01 12.94
C GLU A 55 1.59 15.39 12.34
N GLN A 56 1.98 14.20 12.79
CA GLN A 56 3.26 13.61 12.42
C GLN A 56 3.10 12.38 11.52
N TYR A 57 3.87 12.36 10.44
CA TYR A 57 3.97 11.23 9.52
C TYR A 57 5.12 10.29 9.92
N TYR A 58 4.84 8.99 9.87
CA TYR A 58 5.80 7.92 10.10
C TYR A 58 5.83 7.01 8.88
N SER A 59 7.01 6.85 8.26
CA SER A 59 7.21 5.95 7.12
C SER A 59 6.99 4.50 7.54
N ALA A 60 6.40 3.69 6.66
CA ALA A 60 6.22 2.25 6.89
C ALA A 60 7.55 1.53 7.17
N GLU A 61 8.67 2.03 6.63
CA GLU A 61 10.01 1.50 6.92
C GLU A 61 10.47 1.74 8.36
N SER A 62 9.92 2.77 9.02
CA SER A 62 10.23 3.11 10.42
C SER A 62 9.31 2.44 11.45
N LEU A 63 8.26 1.76 10.98
CA LEU A 63 7.31 1.05 11.83
C LEU A 63 7.82 -0.35 12.18
N SER A 64 7.58 -0.79 13.41
CA SER A 64 7.78 -2.19 13.78
C SER A 64 6.77 -3.10 13.07
N ASP A 65 7.06 -4.39 12.98
CA ASP A 65 6.13 -5.37 12.41
C ASP A 65 4.83 -5.50 13.22
N GLU A 66 4.85 -5.13 14.51
CA GLU A 66 3.65 -5.09 15.35
C GLU A 66 2.77 -3.85 15.06
N GLN A 67 3.36 -2.82 14.45
CA GLN A 67 2.68 -1.58 14.06
C GLN A 67 2.20 -1.60 12.60
N LYS A 68 2.62 -2.60 11.81
CA LYS A 68 2.19 -2.83 10.43
C LYS A 68 0.98 -3.76 10.39
#